data_AF-A0A1W9QSN1-F1
#
_entry.id   AF-A0A1W9QSN1-F1
#
_cell.length_a   1.000
_cell.length_b   1.000
_cell.length_c   1.000
_cell.angle_alpha   90.00
_cell.angle_beta   90.00
_cell.angle_gamma   90.00
#
_symmetry.space_group_name_H-M   'P 1'
#
loop_
_entity.id
_entity.type
_entity.pdbx_description
1 polymer ?
#
loop_
_entity_poly.entity_id
_entity_poly.type
_entity_poly.pdbx_seq_one_letter_code
_entity_poly.pdbx_strand_id
1 'polypeptide(L)'
;MGLISLHPEIGDYSVRKHPDFEFQEGDQLDFFCPVCHAELASDVHEKLAKVIMIDSNKNEFDILFSRVAGEKSTFKIVGETMEIFGDDSAEYLDFVNLSMNF
;
A
#
# COMPACT_ATOMS: atom_id res chain seq x y z
N MET A 1 -13.40 12.41 -5.48
CA MET A 1 -12.28 12.42 -4.52
C MET A 1 -12.85 12.30 -3.12
N GLY A 2 -12.30 11.42 -2.30
CA GLY A 2 -12.67 11.25 -0.89
C GLY A 2 -11.43 11.11 -0.03
N LEU A 3 -11.61 11.12 1.29
CA LEU A 3 -10.54 10.78 2.22
C LEU A 3 -10.72 9.34 2.66
N ILE A 4 -9.69 8.53 2.47
CA ILE A 4 -9.56 7.19 3.05
C ILE A 4 -8.49 7.27 4.15
N SER A 5 -8.79 6.68 5.30
CA SER A 5 -7.82 6.41 6.36
C SER A 5 -7.62 4.90 6.46
N LEU A 6 -6.38 4.48 6.21
CA LEU A 6 -5.91 3.10 6.40
C LEU A 6 -5.44 2.93 7.86
N HIS A 7 -5.57 1.72 8.40
CA HIS A 7 -5.04 1.44 9.73
C HIS A 7 -3.49 1.49 9.70
N PRO A 8 -2.84 2.11 10.72
CA PRO A 8 -1.38 2.24 10.73
C PRO A 8 -0.64 0.94 11.07
N GLU A 9 -1.33 -0.04 11.66
CA GLU A 9 -0.77 -1.38 11.90
C GLU A 9 -0.74 -2.18 10.60
N ILE A 10 0.47 -2.56 10.16
CA ILE A 10 0.66 -3.32 8.92
C ILE A 10 -0.02 -4.69 9.04
N GLY A 11 -0.82 -5.04 8.03
CA GLY A 11 -1.62 -6.26 8.01
C GLY A 11 -3.03 -6.08 8.59
N ASP A 12 -3.35 -4.92 9.19
CA ASP A 12 -4.74 -4.54 9.48
C ASP A 12 -5.33 -3.78 8.29
N TYR A 13 -6.29 -4.43 7.63
CA TYR A 13 -6.97 -3.92 6.45
C TYR A 13 -8.26 -3.15 6.77
N SER A 14 -8.44 -2.73 8.02
CA SER A 14 -9.57 -1.89 8.42
C SER A 14 -9.48 -0.51 7.77
N VAL A 15 -10.51 -0.14 7.02
CA VAL A 15 -10.57 1.13 6.30
C VAL A 15 -11.65 2.03 6.89
N ARG A 16 -11.33 3.31 7.09
CA ARG A 16 -12.31 4.35 7.40
C ARG A 16 -12.42 5.33 6.24
N LYS A 17 -13.65 5.59 5.80
CA LYS A 17 -13.96 6.52 4.71
C LYS A 17 -15.19 7.34 5.04
N HIS A 18 -15.38 8.46 4.37
CA HIS A 18 -16.66 9.15 4.39
C HIS A 18 -17.76 8.23 3.83
N PRO A 19 -18.98 8.17 4.41
CA PRO A 19 -20.05 7.30 3.92
C PRO A 19 -20.31 7.45 2.42
N ASP A 20 -20.38 8.70 1.95
CA ASP A 20 -20.66 9.05 0.55
C ASP A 20 -19.52 8.72 -0.43
N PHE A 21 -18.34 8.33 0.06
CA PHE A 21 -17.26 7.88 -0.83
C PHE A 21 -17.41 6.39 -1.09
N GLU A 22 -18.16 6.03 -2.13
CA GLU A 22 -18.43 4.66 -2.51
C GLU A 22 -17.44 4.14 -3.57
N PHE A 23 -17.03 2.90 -3.40
CA PHE A 23 -16.25 2.10 -4.35
C PHE A 23 -16.65 0.64 -4.16
N GLN A 24 -16.47 -0.17 -5.20
CA GLN A 24 -16.84 -1.57 -5.23
C GLN A 24 -15.62 -2.47 -5.07
N GLU A 25 -15.84 -3.69 -4.58
CA GLU A 25 -14.82 -4.75 -4.58
C GLU A 25 -14.26 -4.91 -6.02
N GLY A 26 -12.94 -4.89 -6.16
CA GLY A 26 -12.25 -4.94 -7.45
C GLY A 26 -11.96 -3.58 -8.09
N ASP A 27 -12.50 -2.46 -7.58
CA ASP A 27 -12.17 -1.13 -8.08
C ASP A 27 -10.70 -0.79 -7.75
N GLN A 28 -9.93 -0.43 -8.78
CA GLN A 28 -8.60 0.15 -8.59
C GLN A 28 -8.73 1.64 -8.28
N LEU A 29 -8.25 2.05 -7.11
CA LEU A 29 -8.34 3.41 -6.62
C LEU A 29 -7.05 4.21 -6.86
N ASP A 30 -7.21 5.49 -7.14
CA ASP A 30 -6.08 6.42 -7.21
C ASP A 30 -5.83 7.09 -5.86
N PHE A 31 -4.68 6.77 -5.27
CA PHE A 31 -4.27 7.30 -3.97
C PHE A 31 -3.36 8.51 -4.16
N PHE A 32 -3.68 9.59 -3.43
CA PHE A 32 -2.88 10.80 -3.39
C PHE A 32 -2.61 11.17 -1.93
N CYS A 33 -1.41 11.68 -1.63
CA CYS A 33 -1.10 12.20 -0.31
C CYS A 33 -1.99 13.42 -0.02
N PRO A 34 -2.76 13.44 1.09
CA PRO A 34 -3.66 14.55 1.38
C PRO A 34 -2.93 15.85 1.76
N VAL A 35 -1.61 15.79 1.99
CA VAL A 35 -0.80 16.96 2.37
C VAL A 35 -0.16 17.61 1.14
N CYS A 36 0.49 16.83 0.28
CA CYS A 36 1.25 17.35 -0.86
C CYS A 36 0.62 17.07 -2.22
N HIS A 37 -0.46 16.29 -2.29
CA HIS A 37 -1.16 15.88 -3.50
C HIS A 37 -0.31 15.06 -4.49
N ALA A 38 0.87 14.58 -4.07
CA ALA A 38 1.62 13.61 -4.85
C ALA A 38 0.83 12.30 -4.97
N GLU A 39 0.82 11.73 -6.17
CA GLU A 39 0.28 10.39 -6.38
C GLU A 39 1.13 9.37 -5.61
N LEU A 40 0.46 8.42 -4.97
CA LEU A 40 1.11 7.34 -4.22
C LEU A 40 1.32 6.09 -5.09
N ALA A 41 1.21 6.20 -6.41
CA ALA A 41 1.47 5.07 -7.31
C ALA A 41 2.87 4.51 -7.09
N SER A 42 2.97 3.19 -7.04
CA SER A 42 4.26 2.51 -7.03
C SER A 42 4.86 2.46 -8.43
N ASP A 43 6.18 2.49 -8.48
CA ASP A 43 7.01 2.17 -9.64
C ASP A 43 7.19 0.66 -9.88
N VAL A 44 6.76 -0.19 -8.93
CA VAL A 44 6.88 -1.66 -8.96
C VAL A 44 5.77 -2.32 -9.79
N HIS A 45 4.52 -1.90 -9.57
CA HIS A 45 3.36 -2.46 -10.26
C HIS A 45 2.19 -1.45 -10.24
N GLU A 46 1.43 -1.35 -11.33
CA GLU A 46 0.37 -0.33 -11.50
C GLU A 46 -0.74 -0.39 -10.43
N LYS A 47 -0.99 -1.59 -9.91
CA LYS A 47 -1.96 -1.86 -8.84
C LYS A 47 -1.43 -1.63 -7.43
N LEU A 48 -0.15 -1.30 -7.26
CA LEU A 48 0.43 -1.02 -5.95
C LEU A 48 0.56 0.48 -5.72
N ALA A 49 0.34 0.90 -4.47
CA ALA A 49 0.73 2.20 -3.97
C ALA A 49 1.96 2.06 -3.07
N LYS A 50 2.77 3.12 -2.96
CA LYS A 50 3.97 3.19 -2.12
C LYS A 50 3.87 4.35 -1.14
N VAL A 51 4.17 4.09 0.14
CA VAL A 51 4.41 5.11 1.16
C VAL A 51 5.66 4.79 1.96
N ILE A 52 6.29 5.81 2.53
CA ILE A 52 7.42 5.64 3.45
C ILE A 52 6.86 5.69 4.88
N MET A 53 7.07 4.63 5.64
CA MET A 53 6.76 4.56 7.07
C MET A 53 8.01 4.83 7.90
N ILE A 54 7.89 5.69 8.91
CA ILE A 54 8.96 5.98 9.86
C ILE A 54 8.51 5.53 11.24
N ASP A 55 9.24 4.61 11.86
CA ASP A 55 8.91 4.11 13.21
C ASP A 55 9.41 5.03 14.34
N SER A 56 9.15 4.64 15.59
CA SER A 56 9.61 5.38 16.77
C SER A 56 11.13 5.47 16.91
N ASN A 57 11.87 4.54 16.31
CA ASN A 57 13.33 4.48 16.32
C ASN A 57 13.95 5.19 15.12
N LYS A 58 13.15 5.88 14.29
CA LYS A 58 13.57 6.54 13.03
C LYS A 58 14.07 5.56 11.96
N ASN A 59 13.66 4.30 12.02
CA ASN A 59 13.86 3.40 10.89
C ASN A 59 12.83 3.74 9.82
N GLU A 60 13.29 3.78 8.57
CA GLU A 60 12.45 3.99 7.40
C GLU A 60 12.13 2.64 6.74
N PHE A 61 10.89 2.48 6.32
CA PHE A 61 10.39 1.31 5.63
C PHE A 61 9.61 1.74 4.40
N ASP A 62 9.87 1.08 3.29
CA ASP A 62 9.02 1.18 2.11
C ASP A 62 7.82 0.26 2.31
N ILE A 63 6.61 0.84 2.28
CA ILE A 63 5.36 0.11 2.38
C ILE A 63 4.68 0.13 1.01
N LEU A 64 4.55 -1.04 0.41
CA LEU A 64 3.76 -1.25 -0.80
C LEU A 64 2.43 -1.90 -0.43
N PHE A 65 1.31 -1.40 -0.93
CA PHE A 65 -0.01 -2.01 -0.69
C PHE A 65 -0.92 -1.95 -1.92
N SER A 66 -1.85 -2.90 -2.04
CA SER A 66 -2.79 -2.93 -3.17
C SER A 66 -3.70 -1.71 -3.20
N ARG A 67 -3.88 -1.16 -4.39
CA ARG A 67 -4.84 -0.10 -4.72
C ARG A 67 -6.22 -0.65 -5.07
N VAL A 68 -6.36 -1.97 -5.17
CA VAL A 68 -7.61 -2.63 -5.54
C VAL A 68 -8.44 -2.84 -4.28
N ALA A 69 -9.65 -2.29 -4.26
CA ALA A 69 -10.59 -2.48 -3.18
C ALA A 69 -10.88 -3.98 -2.98
N GLY A 70 -10.74 -4.45 -1.74
CA GLY A 70 -10.92 -5.86 -1.37
C GLY A 70 -9.63 -6.66 -1.27
N GLU A 71 -8.60 -6.28 -2.04
CA GLU A 71 -7.34 -7.00 -2.04
C GLU A 71 -6.53 -6.69 -0.78
N LYS A 72 -6.10 -7.76 -0.11
CA LYS A 72 -5.25 -7.72 1.07
C LYS A 72 -3.84 -8.13 0.68
N SER A 73 -3.07 -7.15 0.22
CA SER A 73 -1.65 -7.32 -0.03
C SER A 73 -0.89 -6.11 0.46
N THR A 74 0.07 -6.34 1.37
CA THR A 74 1.00 -5.34 1.87
C THR A 74 2.39 -5.93 2.01
N PHE A 75 3.39 -5.19 1.55
CA PHE A 75 4.81 -5.51 1.69
C PHE A 75 5.50 -4.41 2.48
N LYS A 76 6.25 -4.79 3.50
CA LYS A 76 7.10 -3.89 4.27
C LYS A 76 8.55 -4.22 3.98
N ILE A 77 9.28 -3.28 3.40
CA ILE A 77 10.64 -3.50 2.86
C ILE A 77 11.64 -2.63 3.63
N VAL A 78 12.78 -3.22 3.98
CA VAL A 78 13.93 -2.52 4.56
C VAL A 78 15.23 -3.10 4.02
N GLY A 79 15.95 -2.32 3.21
CA GLY A 79 17.12 -2.80 2.50
C GLY A 79 16.77 -4.02 1.63
N GLU A 80 17.46 -5.14 1.87
CA GLU A 80 17.27 -6.39 1.12
C GLU A 80 16.25 -7.35 1.78
N THR A 81 15.58 -6.94 2.86
CA THR A 81 14.59 -7.79 3.54
C THR A 81 13.17 -7.25 3.37
N MET A 82 12.21 -8.17 3.33
CA MET A 82 10.78 -7.85 3.23
C MET A 82 9.94 -8.73 4.17
N GLU A 83 8.88 -8.14 4.70
CA GLU A 83 7.79 -8.80 5.40
C GLU A 83 6.52 -8.71 4.54
N ILE A 84 5.75 -9.81 4.45
CA ILE A 84 4.58 -9.94 3.57
C ILE A 84 3.33 -10.15 4.42
N PHE A 85 2.25 -9.45 4.09
CA PHE A 85 0.99 -9.52 4.82
C PHE A 85 -0.20 -9.65 3.87
N GLY A 86 -1.19 -10.47 4.24
CA GLY A 86 -2.44 -10.65 3.51
C GLY A 86 -2.38 -11.71 2.39
N ASP A 87 -3.54 -12.31 2.12
CA ASP A 87 -3.68 -13.53 1.32
C ASP A 87 -3.47 -13.30 -0.18
N ASP A 88 -3.65 -12.07 -0.67
CA ASP A 88 -3.53 -11.71 -2.09
C ASP A 88 -2.09 -11.35 -2.49
N SER A 89 -1.12 -11.43 -1.56
CA SER A 89 0.26 -11.00 -1.81
C SER A 89 1.02 -11.86 -2.82
N ALA A 90 0.57 -13.09 -3.07
CA ALA A 90 1.19 -13.94 -4.09
C ALA A 90 1.13 -13.33 -5.50
N GLU A 91 0.09 -12.52 -5.79
CA GLU A 91 -0.12 -11.87 -7.09
C GLU A 91 0.99 -10.87 -7.45
N TYR A 92 1.64 -10.28 -6.44
CA TYR A 92 2.61 -9.21 -6.62
C TYR A 92 4.05 -9.60 -6.26
N LEU A 93 4.24 -10.78 -5.67
CA LEU A 93 5.52 -11.18 -5.06
C LEU A 93 6.69 -11.14 -6.05
N ASP A 94 6.50 -11.61 -7.27
CA ASP A 94 7.56 -11.63 -8.28
C ASP A 94 7.97 -10.22 -8.70
N PHE A 95 7.02 -9.30 -8.86
CA PHE A 95 7.30 -7.89 -9.19
C PHE A 95 8.05 -7.19 -8.06
N VAL A 96 7.62 -7.40 -6.82
CA VAL A 96 8.26 -6.83 -5.63
C VAL A 96 9.68 -7.37 -5.47
N ASN A 97 9.88 -8.69 -5.57
CA ASN A 97 11.21 -9.29 -5.52
C ASN A 97 12.15 -8.75 -6.60
N LEU A 98 11.67 -8.58 -7.83
CA LEU A 98 12.48 -8.00 -8.91
C LEU A 98 12.88 -6.56 -8.61
N SER A 99 11.98 -5.77 -7.99
CA SER A 99 12.27 -4.37 -7.63
C SER A 99 13.35 -4.20 -6.55
N MET A 100 13.56 -5.21 -5.70
CA MET A 100 14.57 -5.19 -4.63
C MET A 100 15.98 -5.58 -5.10
N ASN A 101 16.13 -6.11 -6.31
CA ASN A 101 17.40 -6.60 -6.84
C ASN A 101 18.17 -5.54 -7.69
N PHE A 102 17.68 -4.30 -7.73
CA PHE A 102 18.28 -3.16 -8.44
C PHE A 102 18.54 -1.99 -7.50
#